data_AF-A0A401LFP0-F1
#
_entry.id   AF-A0A401LFP0-F1
#
_cell.length_a   1.000
_cell.length_b   1.000
_cell.length_c   1.000
_cell.angle_alpha   90.00
_cell.angle_beta   90.00
_cell.angle_gamma   90.00
#
_symmetry.space_group_name_H-M   'P 1'
#
loop_
_entity.id
_entity.type
_entity.pdbx_description
1 polymer ?
#
loop_
_entity_poly.entity_id
_entity_poly.type
_entity_poly.pdbx_seq_one_letter_code
_entity_poly.pdbx_strand_id
1 'polypeptide(L)'
;MEYFEKKITYLRGLCDGSDFPAESKEGKIFHGILDVLDDMAFMLETFMDDEDLVMEDEDLDETDEPIFFYSFNCPSCGQELDVDEQTMEMQTEIPCPGCGATVPIGSADMDDLQF
;
A
#
# COMPACT_ATOMS: atom_id res chain seq x y z
N MET A 1 14.16 11.82 -4.97
CA MET A 1 14.21 10.37 -4.65
C MET A 1 15.28 10.00 -3.59
N GLU A 2 15.37 10.75 -2.49
CA GLU A 2 16.49 10.65 -1.53
C GLU A 2 16.51 9.35 -0.67
N TYR A 3 15.45 8.54 -0.72
CA TYR A 3 15.29 7.36 0.14
C TYR A 3 16.23 6.21 -0.22
N PHE A 4 16.31 5.86 -1.52
CA PHE A 4 17.16 4.77 -1.99
C PHE A 4 18.65 5.13 -1.84
N GLU A 5 19.03 6.36 -2.20
CA GLU A 5 20.40 6.87 -2.01
C GLU A 5 20.85 6.80 -0.54
N LYS A 6 20.00 7.22 0.40
CA LYS A 6 20.28 7.13 1.85
C LYS A 6 20.52 5.69 2.30
N LYS A 7 19.70 4.75 1.81
CA LYS A 7 19.83 3.33 2.15
C LYS A 7 21.08 2.70 1.54
N ILE A 8 21.39 2.98 0.28
CA ILE A 8 22.58 2.45 -0.38
C ILE A 8 23.84 3.03 0.28
N THR A 9 23.85 4.32 0.59
CA THR A 9 24.93 4.98 1.34
C THR A 9 25.15 4.34 2.71
N TYR A 10 24.07 4.04 3.45
CA TYR A 10 24.15 3.33 4.72
C TYR A 10 24.76 1.92 4.56
N LEU A 11 24.33 1.15 3.56
CA LEU A 11 24.88 -0.19 3.28
C LEU A 11 26.35 -0.14 2.86
N ARG A 12 26.76 0.88 2.08
CA ARG A 12 28.15 1.11 1.70
C ARG A 12 29.01 1.39 2.94
N GLY A 13 28.54 2.24 3.85
CA GLY A 13 29.20 2.48 5.14
C GLY A 13 29.31 1.23 6.02
N LEU A 14 28.30 0.36 6.02
CA LEU A 14 28.37 -0.93 6.71
C LEU A 14 29.39 -1.87 6.07
N CYS A 15 29.49 -1.90 4.73
CA CYS A 15 30.47 -2.71 4.03
C CYS A 15 31.89 -2.24 4.32
N ASP A 16 32.12 -0.92 4.33
CA ASP A 16 33.42 -0.30 4.64
C ASP A 16 33.82 -0.51 6.12
N GLY A 17 32.85 -0.55 7.03
CA GLY A 17 33.06 -0.80 8.45
C GLY A 17 33.14 -2.29 8.84
N SER A 18 32.92 -3.19 7.89
CA SER A 18 33.00 -4.65 8.10
C SER A 18 34.40 -5.18 7.78
N ASP A 19 34.70 -6.42 8.20
CA ASP A 19 35.94 -7.12 7.86
C ASP A 19 35.98 -7.63 6.40
N PHE A 20 35.32 -6.93 5.46
CA PHE A 20 35.27 -7.26 4.04
C PHE A 20 36.00 -6.20 3.21
N PRO A 21 37.35 -6.20 3.21
CA PRO A 21 38.10 -5.25 2.41
C PRO A 21 37.73 -5.42 0.93
N ALA A 22 37.72 -4.33 0.16
CA ALA A 22 37.31 -4.32 -1.24
C ALA A 22 38.04 -5.36 -2.13
N GLU A 23 39.25 -5.77 -1.74
CA GLU A 23 40.03 -6.77 -2.46
C GLU A 23 39.72 -8.24 -2.09
N SER A 24 38.97 -8.47 -1.01
CA SER A 24 38.48 -9.80 -0.65
C SER A 24 37.43 -10.30 -1.65
N LYS A 25 37.19 -11.61 -1.68
CA LYS A 25 36.18 -12.19 -2.58
C LYS A 25 34.80 -11.65 -2.22
N GLU A 26 34.53 -11.56 -0.93
CA GLU A 26 33.30 -11.05 -0.33
C GLU A 26 33.15 -9.55 -0.61
N GLY A 27 34.22 -8.77 -0.40
CA GLY A 27 34.24 -7.33 -0.67
C GLY A 27 33.92 -7.01 -2.13
N LYS A 28 34.49 -7.76 -3.09
CA LYS A 28 34.18 -7.61 -4.53
C LYS A 28 32.71 -7.90 -4.84
N ILE A 29 32.13 -8.91 -4.19
CA ILE A 29 30.71 -9.25 -4.36
C ILE A 29 29.83 -8.13 -3.77
N PHE A 30 30.08 -7.70 -2.53
CA PHE A 30 29.25 -6.70 -1.87
C PHE A 30 29.33 -5.32 -2.55
N HIS A 31 30.53 -4.87 -2.93
CA HIS A 31 30.68 -3.62 -3.67
C HIS A 31 30.01 -3.72 -5.04
N GLY A 32 30.16 -4.85 -5.74
CA GLY A 32 29.44 -5.08 -7.00
C GLY A 32 27.91 -5.08 -6.83
N ILE A 33 27.38 -5.61 -5.72
CA ILE A 33 25.95 -5.52 -5.41
C ILE A 33 25.52 -4.07 -5.15
N LEU A 34 26.32 -3.29 -4.41
CA LEU A 34 26.03 -1.88 -4.15
C LEU A 34 26.01 -1.06 -5.44
N ASP A 35 26.92 -1.32 -6.37
CA ASP A 35 26.97 -0.65 -7.67
C ASP A 35 25.72 -0.98 -8.51
N VAL A 36 25.26 -2.24 -8.52
CA VAL A 36 24.01 -2.62 -9.18
C VAL A 36 22.79 -1.96 -8.52
N LEU A 37 22.79 -1.81 -7.18
CA LEU A 37 21.71 -1.12 -6.47
C LEU A 37 21.69 0.39 -6.79
N ASP A 38 22.85 1.02 -6.96
CA ASP A 38 22.95 2.41 -7.42
C ASP A 38 22.39 2.56 -8.85
N ASP A 39 22.76 1.66 -9.77
CA ASP A 39 22.22 1.65 -11.13
C ASP A 39 20.69 1.44 -11.16
N MET A 40 20.16 0.56 -10.30
CA MET A 40 18.72 0.35 -10.17
C MET A 40 18.00 1.58 -9.59
N ALA A 41 18.60 2.25 -8.61
CA ALA A 41 18.03 3.47 -8.03
C ALA A 41 17.96 4.59 -9.08
N PHE A 42 19.03 4.77 -9.88
CA PHE A 42 19.05 5.75 -10.97
C PHE A 42 18.04 5.43 -12.07
N MET A 43 17.91 4.15 -12.42
CA MET A 43 16.94 3.70 -13.41
C MET A 43 15.50 3.95 -12.94
N LEU A 44 15.18 3.62 -11.68
CA LEU A 44 13.89 3.94 -11.07
C LEU A 44 13.63 5.44 -11.03
N GLU A 45 14.67 6.26 -10.79
CA GLU A 45 14.54 7.71 -10.83
C GLU A 45 14.18 8.23 -12.21
N THR A 46 14.82 7.70 -13.24
CA THR A 46 14.48 8.04 -14.63
C THR A 46 13.05 7.58 -14.98
N PHE A 47 12.63 6.40 -14.52
CA PHE A 47 11.28 5.88 -14.78
C PHE A 47 10.17 6.62 -14.03
N MET A 48 10.46 7.17 -12.85
CA MET A 48 9.49 7.93 -12.04
C MET A 48 9.43 9.41 -12.44
N ASP A 49 10.51 9.96 -13.00
CA ASP A 49 10.55 11.33 -13.54
C ASP A 49 9.89 11.46 -14.92
N ASP A 50 9.75 10.35 -15.67
CA ASP A 50 8.85 10.28 -16.82
C ASP A 50 7.40 10.21 -16.31
N GLU A 51 6.73 11.38 -16.25
CA GLU A 51 5.36 11.67 -15.77
C GLU A 51 4.21 10.73 -16.23
N ASP A 52 4.46 9.70 -17.04
CA ASP A 52 3.46 8.80 -17.62
C ASP A 52 3.39 7.40 -16.96
N LEU A 53 4.23 7.11 -15.96
CA LEU A 53 4.17 5.87 -15.16
C LEU A 53 3.86 6.12 -13.69
N VAL A 54 3.29 7.29 -13.38
CA VAL A 54 2.37 7.37 -12.25
C VAL A 54 1.26 6.38 -12.61
N MET A 55 1.34 5.18 -12.04
CA MET A 55 0.14 4.40 -11.80
C MET A 55 -0.89 5.41 -11.34
N GLU A 56 -1.91 5.60 -12.16
CA GLU A 56 -3.19 6.12 -11.72
C GLU A 56 -3.48 5.50 -10.34
N ASP A 57 -3.15 6.23 -9.27
CA ASP A 57 -4.08 6.45 -8.18
C ASP A 57 -5.29 7.15 -8.82
N GLU A 58 -6.00 6.41 -9.67
CA GLU A 58 -7.40 6.63 -9.93
C GLU A 58 -8.03 6.48 -8.55
N ASP A 59 -8.32 7.64 -7.92
CA ASP A 59 -9.10 7.85 -6.70
C ASP A 59 -8.33 8.24 -5.42
N LEU A 60 -7.26 9.05 -5.51
CA LEU A 60 -6.99 10.03 -4.45
C LEU A 60 -7.59 11.37 -4.87
N ASP A 61 -8.87 11.52 -4.54
CA ASP A 61 -9.57 12.79 -4.55
C ASP A 61 -8.78 13.86 -3.76
N GLU A 62 -8.86 15.09 -4.26
CA GLU A 62 -8.11 16.27 -3.82
C GLU A 62 -8.50 16.77 -2.41
N THR A 63 -9.05 15.90 -1.58
CA THR A 63 -9.38 16.14 -0.17
C THR A 63 -8.64 15.10 0.65
N ASP A 64 -7.72 15.55 1.49
CA ASP A 64 -6.95 14.78 2.50
C ASP A 64 -7.87 14.13 3.58
N GLU A 65 -9.08 13.69 3.22
CA GLU A 65 -10.02 13.04 4.11
C GLU A 65 -9.83 11.52 4.02
N PRO A 66 -9.57 10.84 5.17
CA PRO A 66 -9.42 9.40 5.17
C PRO A 66 -10.74 8.72 4.78
N ILE A 67 -10.73 7.93 3.70
CA ILE A 67 -11.87 7.12 3.28
C ILE A 67 -12.07 5.97 4.29
N PHE A 68 -13.20 5.96 5.00
CA PHE A 68 -13.55 4.92 5.96
C PHE A 68 -14.41 3.83 5.30
N PHE A 69 -14.01 2.57 5.50
CA PHE A 69 -14.79 1.39 5.10
C PHE A 69 -15.25 0.61 6.33
N TYR A 70 -16.47 0.07 6.27
CA TYR A 70 -17.08 -0.76 7.31
C TYR A 70 -17.21 -2.20 6.82
N SER A 71 -16.71 -3.17 7.60
CA SER A 71 -16.77 -4.60 7.24
C SER A 71 -17.99 -5.28 7.86
N PHE A 72 -18.75 -5.99 7.02
CA PHE A 72 -19.93 -6.78 7.38
C PHE A 72 -19.78 -8.23 6.94
N ASN A 73 -20.31 -9.15 7.73
CA ASN A 73 -20.35 -10.56 7.37
C ASN A 73 -21.75 -10.93 6.85
N CYS A 74 -21.82 -11.48 5.64
CA CYS A 74 -23.08 -11.97 5.07
C CYS A 74 -23.63 -13.11 5.95
N PRO A 75 -24.88 -13.02 6.44
CA PRO A 75 -25.46 -14.05 7.30
C PRO A 75 -25.78 -15.36 6.55
N SER A 76 -25.86 -15.32 5.22
CA SER A 76 -26.23 -16.49 4.40
C SER A 76 -25.05 -17.35 3.98
N CYS A 77 -23.91 -16.73 3.60
CA CYS A 77 -22.74 -17.46 3.12
C CYS A 77 -21.46 -17.21 3.93
N GLY A 78 -21.48 -16.26 4.88
CA GLY A 78 -20.32 -15.91 5.69
C GLY A 78 -19.23 -15.13 4.95
N GLN A 79 -19.51 -14.61 3.75
CA GLN A 79 -18.59 -13.73 3.04
C GLN A 79 -18.46 -12.40 3.76
N GLU A 80 -17.23 -11.88 3.84
CA GLU A 80 -16.92 -10.53 4.31
C GLU A 80 -17.14 -9.52 3.18
N LEU A 81 -17.82 -8.41 3.49
CA LEU A 81 -18.13 -7.31 2.59
C LEU A 81 -17.62 -6.01 3.21
N ASP A 82 -16.82 -5.28 2.45
CA ASP A 82 -16.43 -3.91 2.79
C ASP A 82 -17.41 -2.93 2.13
N VAL A 83 -17.92 -1.99 2.92
CA VAL A 83 -18.94 -1.01 2.50
C VAL A 83 -18.46 0.39 2.86
N ASP A 84 -18.50 1.30 1.90
CA ASP A 84 -18.17 2.71 2.12
C ASP A 84 -19.28 3.46 2.88
N GLU A 85 -18.91 4.60 3.49
CA GLU A 85 -19.82 5.45 4.27
C GLU A 85 -21.00 5.96 3.43
N GLN A 86 -20.76 6.34 2.18
CA GLN A 86 -21.81 6.85 1.29
C GLN A 86 -22.91 5.80 1.06
N THR A 87 -22.52 4.55 0.86
CA THR A 87 -23.43 3.42 0.67
C THR A 87 -24.23 3.14 1.92
N MET A 88 -23.63 3.26 3.11
CA MET A 88 -24.34 3.15 4.39
C MET A 88 -25.33 4.29 4.64
N GLU A 89 -25.04 5.51 4.18
CA GLU A 89 -25.97 6.64 4.27
C GLU A 89 -27.15 6.51 3.29
N MET A 90 -26.89 5.95 2.10
CA MET A 90 -27.89 5.84 1.04
C MET A 90 -28.75 4.58 1.14
N GLN A 91 -28.22 3.49 1.68
CA GLN A 91 -28.84 2.16 1.65
C GLN A 91 -28.71 1.44 2.99
N THR A 92 -29.78 0.78 3.41
CA THR A 92 -29.79 -0.05 4.63
C THR A 92 -29.52 -1.53 4.36
N GLU A 93 -29.58 -1.94 3.09
CA GLU A 93 -29.48 -3.33 2.65
C GLU A 93 -28.78 -3.43 1.28
N ILE A 94 -27.82 -4.35 1.15
CA ILE A 94 -27.09 -4.60 -0.11
C ILE A 94 -27.08 -6.08 -0.51
N PRO A 95 -27.01 -6.41 -1.81
CA PRO A 95 -26.89 -7.80 -2.25
C PRO A 95 -25.48 -8.34 -2.00
N CYS A 96 -25.38 -9.52 -1.39
CA CYS A 96 -24.11 -10.21 -1.24
C CYS A 96 -23.56 -10.67 -2.61
N PRO A 97 -22.29 -10.35 -2.96
CA PRO A 97 -21.72 -10.74 -4.25
C PRO A 97 -21.51 -12.26 -4.40
N GLY A 98 -21.33 -12.99 -3.30
CA GLY A 98 -21.10 -14.44 -3.36
C GLY A 98 -22.35 -15.30 -3.41
N CYS A 99 -23.47 -14.87 -2.83
CA CYS A 99 -24.69 -15.68 -2.78
C CYS A 99 -25.97 -14.96 -3.23
N GLY A 100 -25.91 -13.66 -3.49
CA GLY A 100 -27.06 -12.84 -3.89
C GLY A 100 -28.07 -12.57 -2.77
N ALA A 101 -27.82 -13.04 -1.54
CA ALA A 101 -28.68 -12.76 -0.40
C ALA A 101 -28.55 -11.31 0.06
N THR A 102 -29.63 -10.72 0.53
CA THR A 102 -29.65 -9.35 1.06
C THR A 102 -28.95 -9.29 2.43
N VAL A 103 -27.96 -8.41 2.55
CA VAL A 103 -27.18 -8.16 3.76
C VAL A 103 -27.61 -6.81 4.36
N PRO A 104 -28.09 -6.78 5.62
CA PRO A 104 -28.39 -5.52 6.29
C PRO A 104 -27.09 -4.83 6.72
N ILE A 105 -26.89 -3.59 6.27
CA ILE A 105 -25.67 -2.79 6.49
C ILE A 105 -25.92 -1.50 7.29
N GLY A 106 -27.17 -1.16 7.62
CA GLY A 106 -27.49 0.03 8.40
C GLY A 106 -28.77 -0.09 9.24
N SER A 107 -28.85 0.71 10.31
CA SER A 107 -30.09 1.02 11.03
C SER A 107 -30.53 2.44 10.67
N ALA A 108 -31.82 2.64 10.39
CA ALA A 108 -32.34 3.92 9.90
C ALA A 108 -32.17 5.11 10.86
N ASP A 109 -31.80 4.87 12.13
CA ASP A 109 -31.69 5.90 13.16
C ASP A 109 -30.46 5.64 14.05
N MET A 110 -29.50 6.57 14.05
CA MET A 110 -28.32 6.54 14.94
C MET A 110 -28.67 6.71 16.44
N ASP A 111 -29.93 7.04 16.76
CA ASP A 111 -30.44 7.16 18.12
C ASP A 111 -30.91 5.82 18.73
N ASP A 112 -31.04 4.75 17.91
CA ASP A 112 -31.48 3.42 18.37
C ASP A 112 -30.32 2.52 18.83
N LEU A 113 -29.07 2.97 18.67
CA LEU A 113 -27.90 2.30 19.23
C LEU A 113 -27.77 2.66 20.73
N GLN A 114 -28.57 1.99 21.58
CA GLN A 114 -28.36 1.99 23.02
C GLN A 114 -27.10 1.18 23.36
N PHE A 115 -26.05 1.85 23.81
CA PHE A 115 -24.90 1.25 24.50
C PHE A 115 -25.24 0.87 25.95
#